data_AF-A0AA95LNW1-F1
#
_entry.id   AF-A0AA95LNW1-F1
#
_cell.length_a   1.000
_cell.length_b   1.000
_cell.length_c   1.000
_cell.angle_alpha   90.00
_cell.angle_beta   90.00
_cell.angle_gamma   90.00
#
_symmetry.space_group_name_H-M   'P 1'
#
loop_
_entity.id
_entity.type
_entity.pdbx_description
1 polymer ?
#
loop_
_entity_poly.entity_id
_entity_poly.type
_entity_poly.pdbx_seq_one_letter_code
_entity_poly.pdbx_strand_id
1 'polypeptide(L)'
;MKLRKTLVGATLSLGLLCSQMSVASAEEKKVEDYTLGEIESVLFKYLKVHNLTFKVNSEEFYAYLFNQLMYQEDKELEKHPQYKQILGYAAEYLHEKSLNAPTTADTSKTNSLQAKSSPKEFSMKPVAQKTLGQIKEEVQAKEASAKIEQMQRAPKMAAASSGYSGSAAASYAVKWAKGRNPSFGDYSLGITGGGGDCTNFVSQAVNAGGKGMNKASNISFTSPDLLPGNTYWYSVFMPNANGNRVVHKASHTWTVVENFYTYWSSRVPTYETYSPKALEGNANVGDVIQYRSDVTGRKWHSLMVTKKSPGSFQISQHTSDRKNDEIGYILDSDPKVKESKLLILQFTRS
;
A
#
# COMPACT_ATOMS: atom_id res chain seq x y z
N MET A 1 57.20 51.64 -69.40
CA MET A 1 56.74 50.66 -68.39
C MET A 1 55.57 51.30 -67.63
N LYS A 2 54.45 50.58 -67.50
CA LYS A 2 53.09 51.13 -67.28
C LYS A 2 52.81 51.62 -65.85
N LEU A 3 52.06 52.72 -65.74
CA LEU A 3 51.30 53.16 -64.56
C LEU A 3 50.32 52.06 -64.08
N ARG A 4 50.07 51.99 -62.77
CA ARG A 4 48.79 51.52 -62.24
C ARG A 4 48.36 52.30 -61.00
N LYS A 5 47.06 52.60 -60.99
CA LYS A 5 46.27 53.48 -60.12
C LYS A 5 45.63 52.69 -58.95
N THR A 6 45.37 53.41 -57.85
CA THR A 6 44.29 53.31 -56.82
C THR A 6 43.54 51.99 -56.60
N LEU A 7 43.30 51.63 -55.32
CA LEU A 7 41.93 51.63 -54.74
C LEU A 7 41.98 51.49 -53.19
N VAL A 8 41.31 52.40 -52.49
CA VAL A 8 40.97 52.31 -51.06
C VAL A 8 39.65 51.52 -50.98
N GLY A 9 39.66 50.39 -50.28
CA GLY A 9 38.47 49.57 -50.01
C GLY A 9 38.10 49.63 -48.53
N ALA A 10 36.98 50.27 -48.21
CA ALA A 10 36.35 50.22 -46.89
C ALA A 10 35.62 48.87 -46.74
N THR A 11 36.06 48.04 -45.81
CA THR A 11 35.35 46.81 -45.42
C THR A 11 34.34 47.11 -44.32
N LEU A 12 33.06 46.99 -44.67
CA LEU A 12 31.91 47.04 -43.79
C LEU A 12 31.92 45.81 -42.87
N SER A 13 32.22 46.00 -41.58
CA SER A 13 32.14 44.94 -40.57
C SER A 13 30.69 44.75 -40.15
N LEU A 14 30.03 43.75 -40.74
CA LEU A 14 28.70 43.28 -40.34
C LEU A 14 28.83 42.47 -39.04
N GLY A 15 28.61 43.12 -37.91
CA GLY A 15 28.55 42.45 -36.60
C GLY A 15 27.32 41.56 -36.53
N LEU A 16 27.50 40.24 -36.66
CA LEU A 16 26.51 39.26 -36.22
C LEU A 16 26.41 39.36 -34.69
N LEU A 17 25.39 40.05 -34.18
CA LEU A 17 24.94 39.85 -32.80
C LEU A 17 24.35 38.45 -32.72
N CYS A 18 25.17 37.49 -32.28
CA CYS A 18 24.69 36.20 -31.82
C CYS A 18 23.99 36.46 -30.47
N SER A 19 22.67 36.62 -30.51
CA SER A 19 21.84 36.67 -29.31
C SER A 19 21.92 35.30 -28.62
N GLN A 20 22.72 35.21 -27.56
CA GLN A 20 22.64 34.11 -26.62
C GLN A 20 21.26 34.18 -25.95
N MET A 21 20.31 33.40 -26.47
CA MET A 21 19.11 33.06 -25.73
C MET A 21 19.54 32.17 -24.57
N SER A 22 19.69 32.77 -23.39
CA SER A 22 19.68 32.05 -22.13
C SER A 22 18.31 31.38 -22.01
N VAL A 23 18.26 30.09 -22.34
CA VAL A 23 17.14 29.25 -21.91
C VAL A 23 17.34 29.10 -20.40
N ALA A 24 16.64 29.93 -19.63
CA ALA A 24 16.46 29.67 -18.22
C ALA A 24 15.81 28.29 -18.10
N SER A 25 16.61 27.29 -17.73
CA SER A 25 16.12 25.97 -17.35
C SER A 25 15.17 26.20 -16.18
N ALA A 26 13.86 26.11 -16.42
CA ALA A 26 12.90 26.02 -15.35
C ALA A 26 13.35 24.87 -14.46
N GLU A 27 13.68 25.15 -13.19
CA GLU A 27 14.13 24.15 -12.26
C GLU A 27 13.04 23.09 -12.15
N GLU A 28 13.36 21.85 -12.54
CA GLU A 28 12.36 20.78 -12.61
C GLU A 28 11.86 20.48 -11.19
N LYS A 29 10.55 20.60 -10.98
CA LYS A 29 9.91 20.41 -9.67
C LYS A 29 10.30 19.03 -9.12
N LYS A 30 10.78 18.97 -7.87
CA LYS A 30 11.19 17.69 -7.26
C LYS A 30 9.97 16.81 -7.00
N VAL A 31 10.15 15.49 -7.04
CA VAL A 31 9.11 14.49 -6.76
C VAL A 31 8.35 14.81 -5.47
N GLU A 32 9.07 15.21 -4.42
CA GLU A 32 8.52 15.44 -3.09
C GLU A 32 7.64 16.70 -2.99
N ASP A 33 7.77 17.63 -3.94
CA ASP A 33 7.05 18.91 -3.93
C ASP A 33 5.68 18.82 -4.63
N TYR A 34 5.40 17.72 -5.34
CA TYR A 34 4.11 17.53 -6.02
C TYR A 34 3.01 17.25 -5.00
N THR A 35 1.93 18.01 -5.10
CA THR A 35 0.69 17.79 -4.36
C THR A 35 -0.12 16.64 -4.97
N LEU A 36 -0.92 15.95 -4.15
CA LEU A 36 -1.81 14.90 -4.64
C LEU A 36 -2.77 15.41 -5.72
N GLY A 37 -3.28 16.64 -5.61
CA GLY A 37 -4.20 17.24 -6.59
C GLY A 37 -3.55 17.54 -7.95
N GLU A 38 -2.27 17.96 -7.96
CA GLU A 38 -1.51 18.10 -9.21
C GLU A 38 -1.31 16.75 -9.88
N ILE A 39 -0.94 15.72 -9.11
CA ILE A 39 -0.70 14.37 -9.64
C ILE A 39 -2.00 13.74 -10.15
N GLU A 40 -3.10 13.92 -9.42
CA GLU A 40 -4.43 13.51 -9.85
C GLU A 40 -4.78 14.14 -11.21
N SER A 41 -4.56 15.44 -11.36
CA SER A 41 -4.82 16.15 -12.62
C SER A 41 -3.97 15.61 -13.78
N VAL A 42 -2.70 15.30 -13.53
CA VAL A 42 -1.80 14.66 -14.51
C VAL A 42 -2.33 13.29 -14.92
N LEU A 43 -2.69 12.45 -13.96
CA LEU A 43 -3.21 11.12 -14.21
C LEU A 43 -4.52 11.16 -15.01
N PHE A 44 -5.48 12.00 -14.62
CA PHE A 44 -6.74 12.12 -15.36
C PHE A 44 -6.56 12.66 -16.77
N LYS A 45 -5.58 13.56 -16.99
CA LYS A 45 -5.21 13.99 -18.34
C LYS A 45 -4.66 12.83 -19.17
N TYR A 46 -3.74 12.03 -18.61
CA TYR A 46 -3.21 10.83 -19.26
C TYR A 46 -4.35 9.87 -19.63
N LEU A 47 -5.19 9.51 -18.67
CA LEU A 47 -6.32 8.59 -18.86
C LEU A 47 -7.23 9.05 -20.00
N LYS A 48 -7.57 10.34 -20.03
CA LYS A 48 -8.39 10.94 -21.09
C LYS A 48 -7.73 10.84 -22.48
N VAL A 49 -6.44 11.13 -22.59
CA VAL A 49 -5.69 11.07 -23.87
C VAL A 49 -5.63 9.63 -24.41
N HIS A 50 -5.57 8.65 -23.51
CA HIS A 50 -5.49 7.23 -23.85
C HIS A 50 -6.87 6.54 -23.92
N ASN A 51 -7.97 7.31 -23.92
CA ASN A 51 -9.35 6.80 -23.94
C ASN A 51 -9.71 5.85 -22.79
N LEU A 52 -8.99 5.94 -21.67
CA LEU A 52 -9.30 5.23 -20.44
C LEU A 52 -10.28 6.09 -19.63
N THR A 53 -11.55 5.67 -19.57
CA THR A 53 -12.59 6.43 -18.87
C THR A 53 -12.99 5.71 -17.60
N PHE A 54 -12.52 6.21 -16.46
CA PHE A 54 -12.93 5.75 -15.14
C PHE A 54 -13.75 6.83 -14.44
N LYS A 55 -14.80 6.44 -13.72
CA LYS A 55 -15.44 7.36 -12.78
C LYS A 55 -14.48 7.54 -11.60
N VAL A 56 -14.17 8.78 -11.24
CA VAL A 56 -13.34 9.06 -10.04
C VAL A 56 -13.99 8.36 -8.84
N ASN A 57 -13.18 7.63 -8.08
CA ASN A 57 -13.62 6.82 -6.93
C ASN A 57 -14.40 5.53 -7.24
N SER A 58 -14.48 5.13 -8.51
CA SER A 58 -15.03 3.83 -8.87
C SER A 58 -14.08 2.67 -8.56
N GLU A 59 -14.59 1.47 -8.74
CA GLU A 59 -13.83 0.23 -8.52
C GLU A 59 -12.82 -0.04 -9.60
N GLU A 60 -13.18 0.30 -10.82
CA GLU A 60 -12.30 0.22 -11.96
C GLU A 60 -11.11 1.17 -11.77
N PHE A 61 -11.33 2.37 -11.21
CA PHE A 61 -10.24 3.29 -10.89
C PHE A 61 -9.33 2.76 -9.77
N TYR A 62 -9.91 2.20 -8.71
CA TYR A 62 -9.14 1.58 -7.64
C TYR A 62 -8.31 0.39 -8.16
N ALA A 63 -8.94 -0.51 -8.92
CA ALA A 63 -8.30 -1.67 -9.51
C ALA A 63 -7.16 -1.26 -10.45
N TYR A 64 -7.37 -0.21 -11.26
CA TYR A 64 -6.33 0.35 -12.12
C TYR A 64 -5.10 0.82 -11.30
N LEU A 65 -5.31 1.60 -10.23
CA LEU A 65 -4.21 2.06 -9.37
C LEU A 65 -3.51 0.90 -8.63
N PHE A 66 -4.30 -0.05 -8.13
CA PHE A 66 -3.79 -1.23 -7.45
C PHE A 66 -2.96 -2.12 -8.39
N ASN A 67 -3.45 -2.38 -9.60
CA ASN A 67 -2.75 -3.15 -10.62
C ASN A 67 -1.49 -2.42 -11.10
N GLN A 68 -1.50 -1.09 -11.16
CA GLN A 68 -0.30 -0.35 -11.48
C GLN A 68 0.78 -0.52 -10.41
N LEU A 69 0.41 -0.50 -9.12
CA LEU A 69 1.33 -0.78 -8.01
C LEU A 69 1.82 -2.24 -7.99
N MET A 70 0.94 -3.20 -8.22
CA MET A 70 1.25 -4.63 -8.18
C MET A 70 2.04 -5.13 -9.39
N TYR A 71 1.63 -4.71 -10.58
CA TYR A 71 1.95 -5.40 -11.84
C TYR A 71 2.46 -4.45 -12.92
N GLN A 72 2.40 -3.14 -12.70
CA GLN A 72 2.73 -2.13 -13.71
C GLN A 72 1.99 -2.42 -15.02
N GLU A 73 0.68 -2.62 -14.89
CA GLU A 73 -0.19 -3.15 -15.93
C GLU A 73 -0.24 -2.24 -17.16
N ASP A 74 -0.33 -0.93 -16.97
CA ASP A 74 -0.22 0.05 -18.05
C ASP A 74 1.25 0.37 -18.36
N LYS A 75 1.77 -0.26 -19.42
CA LYS A 75 3.15 -0.08 -19.93
C LYS A 75 3.40 1.26 -20.63
N GLU A 76 2.35 1.96 -21.05
CA GLU A 76 2.50 3.31 -21.62
C GLU A 76 2.57 4.35 -20.51
N LEU A 77 1.77 4.19 -19.45
CA LEU A 77 1.85 5.04 -18.25
C LEU A 77 3.22 4.94 -17.60
N GLU A 78 3.84 3.76 -17.64
CA GLU A 78 5.17 3.51 -17.10
C GLU A 78 6.27 4.38 -17.74
N LYS A 79 6.07 4.82 -18.98
CA LYS A 79 7.00 5.71 -19.70
C LYS A 79 6.75 7.19 -19.39
N HIS A 80 5.70 7.51 -18.63
CA HIS A 80 5.33 8.89 -18.35
C HIS A 80 6.38 9.57 -17.44
N PRO A 81 6.80 10.83 -17.70
CA PRO A 81 7.81 11.51 -16.89
C PRO A 81 7.48 11.61 -15.40
N GLN A 82 6.18 11.60 -15.08
CA GLN A 82 5.66 11.71 -13.72
C GLN A 82 5.18 10.35 -13.15
N TYR A 83 5.65 9.23 -13.71
CA TYR A 83 5.20 7.89 -13.31
C TYR A 83 5.44 7.61 -11.82
N LYS A 84 6.60 8.01 -11.28
CA LYS A 84 6.92 7.88 -9.84
C LYS A 84 5.92 8.58 -8.95
N GLN A 85 5.57 9.80 -9.31
CA GLN A 85 4.60 10.61 -8.58
C GLN A 85 3.23 9.95 -8.60
N ILE A 86 2.83 9.38 -9.75
CA ILE A 86 1.58 8.65 -9.92
C ILE A 86 1.54 7.38 -9.04
N LEU A 87 2.65 6.63 -8.92
CA LEU A 87 2.73 5.51 -7.97
C LEU A 87 2.65 5.98 -6.51
N GLY A 88 3.25 7.13 -6.18
CA GLY A 88 3.10 7.78 -4.87
C GLY A 88 1.65 8.13 -4.55
N TYR A 89 0.94 8.75 -5.51
CA TYR A 89 -0.50 9.04 -5.42
C TYR A 89 -1.32 7.76 -5.29
N ALA A 90 -1.04 6.72 -6.07
CA ALA A 90 -1.74 5.45 -6.01
C ALA A 90 -1.65 4.83 -4.60
N ALA A 91 -0.45 4.82 -4.01
CA ALA A 91 -0.24 4.28 -2.66
C ALA A 91 -1.02 5.07 -1.59
N GLU A 92 -1.07 6.41 -1.69
CA GLU A 92 -1.88 7.24 -0.78
C GLU A 92 -3.38 7.06 -1.01
N TYR A 93 -3.81 6.98 -2.27
CA TYR A 93 -5.20 6.74 -2.64
C TYR A 93 -5.72 5.44 -2.02
N LEU A 94 -4.95 4.35 -2.16
CA LEU A 94 -5.26 3.05 -1.56
C LEU A 94 -5.35 3.15 -0.02
N HIS A 95 -4.42 3.88 0.60
CA HIS A 95 -4.43 4.13 2.04
C HIS A 95 -5.70 4.87 2.49
N GLU A 96 -5.98 6.03 1.90
CA GLU A 96 -7.14 6.85 2.24
C GLU A 96 -8.45 6.11 1.99
N LYS A 97 -8.56 5.35 0.89
CA LYS A 97 -9.76 4.53 0.62
C LYS A 97 -9.93 3.42 1.66
N SER A 98 -8.84 2.78 2.10
CA SER A 98 -8.88 1.70 3.10
C SER A 98 -9.28 2.17 4.50
N LEU A 99 -9.08 3.45 4.85
CA LEU A 99 -9.50 4.02 6.14
C LEU A 99 -11.00 4.34 6.20
N ASN A 100 -11.64 4.54 5.04
CA ASN A 100 -13.02 5.01 4.92
C ASN A 100 -13.99 3.89 4.51
N ALA A 101 -13.59 2.67 4.76
CA ALA A 101 -14.05 1.49 4.06
C ALA A 101 -15.29 0.91 4.80
N PRO A 102 -16.52 0.91 4.21
CA PRO A 102 -17.71 0.33 4.85
C PRO A 102 -17.61 -1.20 4.94
N THR A 103 -17.99 -1.78 6.08
CA THR A 103 -18.01 -3.25 6.22
C THR A 103 -19.19 -3.87 5.48
N THR A 104 -18.92 -4.84 4.59
CA THR A 104 -19.92 -5.71 3.98
C THR A 104 -20.39 -6.78 4.98
N ALA A 105 -21.09 -6.36 6.03
CA ALA A 105 -21.67 -7.26 7.04
C ALA A 105 -23.15 -7.57 6.77
N ASP A 106 -23.59 -7.55 5.51
CA ASP A 106 -24.95 -8.01 5.17
C ASP A 106 -24.93 -9.16 4.16
N THR A 107 -24.57 -10.35 4.65
CA THR A 107 -24.79 -11.61 3.93
C THR A 107 -26.23 -12.11 4.01
N SER A 108 -27.19 -11.30 4.49
CA SER A 108 -28.61 -11.62 4.35
C SER A 108 -29.25 -10.75 3.27
N LYS A 109 -29.35 -11.31 2.06
CA LYS A 109 -30.43 -10.94 1.15
C LYS A 109 -31.77 -11.23 1.85
N THR A 110 -32.32 -10.26 2.58
CA THR A 110 -33.76 -10.09 2.82
C THR A 110 -34.03 -8.69 3.40
N ASN A 111 -34.99 -8.02 2.78
CA ASN A 111 -35.42 -6.65 3.00
C ASN A 111 -35.53 -6.19 4.47
N SER A 112 -35.26 -4.88 4.61
CA SER A 112 -36.01 -3.86 5.38
C SER A 112 -35.32 -3.21 6.58
N LEU A 113 -35.51 -1.88 6.60
CA LEU A 113 -35.31 -0.89 7.67
C LEU A 113 -33.95 -0.17 7.72
N GLN A 114 -33.89 0.87 6.89
CA GLN A 114 -33.35 2.20 7.17
C GLN A 114 -32.26 2.32 8.25
N ALA A 115 -31.00 2.16 7.86
CA ALA A 115 -29.92 2.95 8.43
C ALA A 115 -29.75 4.22 7.57
N LYS A 116 -30.35 5.33 8.02
CA LYS A 116 -30.21 6.67 7.43
C LYS A 116 -28.82 7.26 7.73
N SER A 117 -27.79 6.68 7.14
CA SER A 117 -26.56 7.40 6.88
C SER A 117 -26.10 6.97 5.49
N SER A 118 -26.33 7.81 4.50
CA SER A 118 -25.65 7.67 3.21
C SER A 118 -24.15 7.49 3.49
N PRO A 119 -23.49 6.44 2.99
CA PRO A 119 -22.06 6.31 3.12
C PRO A 119 -21.43 7.61 2.63
N LYS A 120 -20.59 8.23 3.45
CA LYS A 120 -19.86 9.43 3.06
C LYS A 120 -19.05 9.04 1.82
N GLU A 121 -19.37 9.61 0.66
CA GLU A 121 -18.69 9.29 -0.59
C GLU A 121 -17.19 9.55 -0.41
N PHE A 122 -16.37 8.54 -0.66
CA PHE A 122 -14.91 8.65 -0.54
C PHE A 122 -14.39 9.78 -1.43
N SER A 123 -13.41 10.55 -0.94
CA SER A 123 -12.83 11.65 -1.69
C SER A 123 -11.40 11.95 -1.24
N MET A 124 -10.51 12.17 -2.22
CA MET A 124 -9.14 12.67 -1.99
C MET A 124 -9.07 14.18 -1.74
N LYS A 125 -10.17 14.93 -1.91
CA LYS A 125 -10.19 16.39 -1.72
C LYS A 125 -9.60 16.86 -0.38
N PRO A 126 -9.87 16.22 0.77
CA PRO A 126 -9.32 16.65 2.06
C PRO A 126 -7.79 16.61 2.12
N VAL A 127 -7.15 15.75 1.31
CA VAL A 127 -5.69 15.57 1.29
C VAL A 127 -5.06 16.11 0.00
N ALA A 128 -5.84 16.69 -0.92
CA ALA A 128 -5.37 17.10 -2.24
C ALA A 128 -4.17 18.07 -2.23
N GLN A 129 -4.07 18.91 -1.19
CA GLN A 129 -2.97 19.88 -1.03
C GLN A 129 -1.72 19.29 -0.36
N LYS A 130 -1.79 18.06 0.17
CA LYS A 130 -0.61 17.41 0.75
C LYS A 130 0.38 17.08 -0.36
N THR A 131 1.66 17.36 -0.12
CA THR A 131 2.74 16.94 -1.01
C THR A 131 3.17 15.51 -0.73
N LEU A 132 3.80 14.86 -1.70
CA LEU A 132 4.41 13.53 -1.50
C LEU A 132 5.46 13.54 -0.38
N GLY A 133 6.23 14.62 -0.25
CA GLY A 133 7.20 14.82 0.84
C GLY A 133 6.54 14.89 2.22
N GLN A 134 5.44 15.65 2.35
CA GLN A 134 4.69 15.72 3.61
C GLN A 134 4.14 14.35 4.03
N ILE A 135 3.63 13.57 3.07
CA ILE A 135 3.14 12.20 3.34
C ILE A 135 4.30 11.31 3.80
N LYS A 136 5.45 11.40 3.13
CA LYS A 136 6.66 10.64 3.49
C LYS A 136 7.13 10.97 4.91
N GLU A 137 7.16 12.24 5.27
CA GLU A 137 7.51 12.70 6.63
C GLU A 137 6.50 12.18 7.67
N GLU A 138 5.20 12.24 7.39
CA GLU A 138 4.16 11.70 8.26
C GLU A 138 4.35 10.19 8.51
N VAL A 139 4.66 9.42 7.46
CA VAL A 139 4.92 7.98 7.58
C VAL A 139 6.21 7.73 8.38
N GLN A 140 7.29 8.44 8.08
CA GLN A 140 8.57 8.28 8.80
C GLN A 140 8.43 8.63 10.29
N ALA A 141 7.67 9.66 10.63
CA ALA A 141 7.41 10.03 12.02
C ALA A 141 6.65 8.92 12.79
N LYS A 142 5.66 8.28 12.14
CA LYS A 142 4.95 7.12 12.71
C LYS A 142 5.88 5.92 12.87
N GLU A 143 6.70 5.61 11.86
CA GLU A 143 7.70 4.54 11.91
C GLU A 143 8.73 4.76 13.03
N ALA A 144 9.22 5.98 13.21
CA ALA A 144 10.15 6.32 14.27
C ALA A 144 9.51 6.16 15.66
N SER A 145 8.26 6.60 15.81
CA SER A 145 7.50 6.42 17.05
C SER A 145 7.28 4.94 17.38
N ALA A 146 6.96 4.11 16.38
CA ALA A 146 6.80 2.67 16.56
C ALA A 146 8.13 1.99 16.96
N LYS A 147 9.27 2.41 16.41
CA LYS A 147 10.60 1.92 16.81
C LYS A 147 10.94 2.29 18.26
N ILE A 148 10.64 3.51 18.69
CA ILE A 148 10.81 3.92 20.09
C ILE A 148 9.95 3.03 21.01
N GLU A 149 8.69 2.81 20.65
CA GLU A 149 7.80 1.94 21.41
C GLU A 149 8.31 0.49 21.44
N GLN A 150 8.86 0.00 20.32
CA GLN A 150 9.49 -1.32 20.24
C GLN A 150 10.65 -1.47 21.22
N MET A 151 11.56 -0.49 21.24
CA MET A 151 12.71 -0.49 22.14
C MET A 151 12.28 -0.50 23.61
N GLN A 152 11.20 0.22 23.94
CA GLN A 152 10.61 0.21 25.28
C GLN A 152 9.94 -1.12 25.64
N ARG A 153 9.36 -1.82 24.66
CA ARG A 153 8.68 -3.11 24.85
C ARG A 153 9.65 -4.30 24.87
N ALA A 154 10.79 -4.22 24.19
CA ALA A 154 11.73 -5.33 24.02
C ALA A 154 12.11 -6.06 25.33
N PRO A 155 12.39 -5.37 26.46
CA PRO A 155 12.68 -6.06 27.72
C PRO A 155 11.50 -6.89 28.26
N LYS A 156 10.27 -6.39 28.09
CA LYS A 156 9.04 -7.08 28.53
C LYS A 156 8.68 -8.24 27.60
N MET A 157 8.95 -8.11 26.31
CA MET A 157 8.72 -9.17 25.33
C MET A 157 9.69 -10.33 25.50
N ALA A 158 10.98 -10.06 25.78
CA ALA A 158 11.95 -11.09 26.11
C ALA A 158 11.54 -11.93 27.34
N ALA A 159 10.77 -11.35 28.27
CA ALA A 159 10.24 -12.03 29.44
C ALA A 159 8.90 -12.76 29.20
N ALA A 160 8.19 -12.45 28.11
CA ALA A 160 6.86 -13.00 27.80
C ALA A 160 6.92 -13.84 26.51
N SER A 161 7.24 -15.13 26.63
CA SER A 161 7.20 -16.03 25.47
C SER A 161 5.75 -16.38 25.09
N SER A 162 5.07 -15.50 24.37
CA SER A 162 3.92 -15.92 23.58
C SER A 162 4.46 -16.61 22.32
N GLY A 163 4.57 -17.95 22.39
CA GLY A 163 5.14 -18.75 21.31
C GLY A 163 4.38 -18.51 20.01
N TYR A 164 5.07 -17.97 19.01
CA TYR A 164 4.56 -17.85 17.65
C TYR A 164 5.00 -19.06 16.83
N SER A 165 4.03 -19.80 16.29
CA SER A 165 4.28 -20.90 15.36
C SER A 165 4.16 -20.40 13.93
N GLY A 166 5.31 -20.13 13.31
CA GLY A 166 5.37 -19.75 11.90
C GLY A 166 4.80 -20.82 10.96
N SER A 167 4.96 -22.11 11.31
CA SER A 167 4.39 -23.22 10.55
C SER A 167 2.86 -23.28 10.67
N ALA A 168 2.27 -22.94 11.82
CA ALA A 168 0.82 -22.86 11.98
C ALA A 168 0.24 -21.68 11.19
N ALA A 169 0.90 -20.52 11.23
CA ALA A 169 0.51 -19.36 10.41
C ALA A 169 0.57 -19.67 8.91
N ALA A 170 1.66 -20.28 8.45
CA ALA A 170 1.80 -20.72 7.06
C ALA A 170 0.76 -21.77 6.67
N SER A 171 0.49 -22.76 7.53
CA SER A 171 -0.53 -23.78 7.28
C SER A 171 -1.92 -23.17 7.15
N TYR A 172 -2.25 -22.20 8.00
CA TYR A 172 -3.48 -21.42 7.88
C TYR A 172 -3.56 -20.71 6.53
N ALA A 173 -2.50 -19.99 6.17
CA ALA A 173 -2.45 -19.24 4.92
C ALA A 173 -2.60 -20.16 3.70
N VAL A 174 -1.94 -21.31 3.67
CA VAL A 174 -2.05 -22.30 2.58
C VAL A 174 -3.46 -22.91 2.50
N LYS A 175 -4.10 -23.16 3.65
CA LYS A 175 -5.47 -23.69 3.72
C LYS A 175 -6.47 -22.71 3.10
N TRP A 176 -6.36 -21.43 3.44
CA TRP A 176 -7.31 -20.40 3.04
C TRP A 176 -6.88 -19.60 1.80
N ALA A 177 -5.71 -19.84 1.23
CA ALA A 177 -5.23 -19.08 0.06
C ALA A 177 -6.22 -19.00 -1.13
N LYS A 178 -7.12 -19.99 -1.28
CA LYS A 178 -8.11 -20.09 -2.36
C LYS A 178 -9.57 -19.92 -1.87
N GLY A 179 -9.78 -19.49 -0.62
CA GLY A 179 -11.12 -19.44 -0.02
C GLY A 179 -11.17 -18.57 1.24
N ARG A 180 -12.36 -18.18 1.71
CA ARG A 180 -12.49 -17.23 2.82
C ARG A 180 -12.92 -17.97 4.07
N ASN A 181 -12.23 -17.74 5.19
CA ASN A 181 -12.58 -18.40 6.44
C ASN A 181 -13.89 -17.79 6.98
N PRO A 182 -15.00 -18.54 7.07
CA PRO A 182 -16.28 -18.02 7.54
C PRO A 182 -16.26 -17.60 9.02
N SER A 183 -15.22 -17.94 9.78
CA SER A 183 -15.01 -17.44 11.15
C SER A 183 -14.53 -15.99 11.20
N PHE A 184 -14.27 -15.35 10.05
CA PHE A 184 -13.89 -13.95 9.94
C PHE A 184 -14.71 -13.23 8.87
N GLY A 185 -14.75 -11.89 8.92
CA GLY A 185 -15.34 -11.09 7.84
C GLY A 185 -14.62 -11.30 6.51
N ASP A 186 -15.40 -11.33 5.44
CA ASP A 186 -14.92 -11.43 4.07
C ASP A 186 -14.84 -10.03 3.45
N TYR A 187 -13.64 -9.67 2.98
CA TYR A 187 -13.34 -8.40 2.33
C TYR A 187 -12.92 -8.58 0.85
N SER A 188 -13.19 -9.75 0.26
CA SER A 188 -12.66 -10.18 -1.05
C SER A 188 -13.40 -9.63 -2.26
N LEU A 189 -14.74 -9.49 -2.18
CA LEU A 189 -15.54 -8.71 -3.15
C LEU A 189 -15.32 -7.20 -3.01
N GLY A 190 -14.31 -6.84 -2.22
CA GLY A 190 -13.92 -5.54 -1.78
C GLY A 190 -14.79 -5.01 -0.64
N ILE A 191 -14.19 -4.04 0.04
CA ILE A 191 -14.92 -2.95 0.69
C ILE A 191 -15.53 -2.01 -0.38
N THR A 192 -15.15 -2.20 -1.64
CA THR A 192 -15.88 -1.64 -2.77
C THR A 192 -15.85 -2.46 -4.07
N GLY A 193 -14.93 -3.41 -4.32
CA GLY A 193 -14.90 -4.14 -5.62
C GLY A 193 -13.54 -4.58 -6.17
N GLY A 194 -12.50 -4.75 -5.35
CA GLY A 194 -11.19 -5.18 -5.88
C GLY A 194 -9.99 -5.15 -4.91
N GLY A 195 -10.22 -5.08 -3.60
CA GLY A 195 -9.14 -5.01 -2.61
C GLY A 195 -9.64 -4.90 -1.16
N GLY A 196 -8.76 -5.20 -0.20
CA GLY A 196 -9.02 -5.05 1.24
C GLY A 196 -8.79 -6.32 2.08
N ASP A 197 -8.82 -7.49 1.47
CA ASP A 197 -8.71 -8.76 2.20
C ASP A 197 -7.26 -9.18 2.50
N CYS A 198 -6.27 -8.55 1.90
CA CYS A 198 -4.86 -8.94 2.05
C CYS A 198 -4.39 -8.91 3.51
N THR A 199 -4.71 -7.84 4.23
CA THR A 199 -4.30 -7.67 5.63
C THR A 199 -5.23 -8.43 6.57
N ASN A 200 -6.53 -8.55 6.25
CA ASN A 200 -7.44 -9.42 7.00
C ASN A 200 -6.95 -10.88 6.97
N PHE A 201 -6.63 -11.40 5.78
CA PHE A 201 -6.08 -12.74 5.59
C PHE A 201 -4.80 -12.97 6.39
N VAL A 202 -3.83 -12.05 6.28
CA VAL A 202 -2.57 -12.14 7.00
C VAL A 202 -2.80 -12.06 8.52
N SER A 203 -3.70 -11.19 9.00
CA SER A 203 -4.03 -11.10 10.42
C SER A 203 -4.61 -12.41 10.95
N GLN A 204 -5.48 -13.07 10.17
CA GLN A 204 -6.01 -14.39 10.53
C GLN A 204 -4.90 -15.44 10.62
N ALA A 205 -3.96 -15.44 9.67
CA ALA A 205 -2.82 -16.35 9.67
C ALA A 205 -1.90 -16.10 10.90
N VAL A 206 -1.61 -14.84 11.21
CA VAL A 206 -0.85 -14.45 12.41
C VAL A 206 -1.57 -14.89 13.70
N ASN A 207 -2.89 -14.75 13.76
CA ASN A 207 -3.69 -15.21 14.89
C ASN A 207 -3.65 -16.74 15.03
N ALA A 208 -3.76 -17.48 13.91
CA ALA A 208 -3.60 -18.93 13.89
C ALA A 208 -2.16 -19.37 14.25
N GLY A 209 -1.17 -18.51 14.03
CA GLY A 209 0.20 -18.67 14.49
C GLY A 209 0.39 -18.47 16.00
N GLY A 210 -0.64 -18.06 16.75
CA GLY A 210 -0.60 -17.97 18.21
C GLY A 210 -0.52 -16.54 18.77
N LYS A 211 -0.52 -15.50 17.92
CA LYS A 211 -0.67 -14.13 18.42
C LYS A 211 -2.15 -13.83 18.72
N GLY A 212 -2.51 -13.74 19.99
CA GLY A 212 -3.89 -13.48 20.40
C GLY A 212 -4.38 -12.07 20.06
N MET A 213 -5.68 -11.95 19.79
CA MET A 213 -6.33 -10.65 19.59
C MET A 213 -6.24 -9.75 20.81
N ASN A 214 -6.02 -8.46 20.58
CA ASN A 214 -6.12 -7.40 21.57
C ASN A 214 -7.37 -6.58 21.28
N LYS A 215 -8.40 -6.68 22.12
CA LYS A 215 -9.70 -6.02 21.93
C LYS A 215 -10.05 -5.14 23.14
N ALA A 216 -10.83 -4.10 22.88
CA ALA A 216 -11.42 -3.30 23.96
C ALA A 216 -12.32 -4.18 24.84
N SER A 217 -12.30 -3.96 26.14
CA SER A 217 -13.12 -4.72 27.11
C SER A 217 -14.62 -4.47 26.93
N ASN A 218 -15.00 -3.30 26.40
CA ASN A 218 -16.38 -2.84 26.24
C ASN A 218 -16.87 -2.87 24.79
N ILE A 219 -16.28 -3.70 23.93
CA ILE A 219 -16.78 -3.87 22.55
C ILE A 219 -18.23 -4.39 22.57
N SER A 220 -19.09 -3.78 21.76
CA SER A 220 -20.53 -4.06 21.70
C SER A 220 -21.06 -3.92 20.26
N PHE A 221 -22.32 -4.29 20.04
CA PHE A 221 -22.97 -4.11 18.74
C PHE A 221 -23.06 -2.64 18.29
N THR A 222 -23.02 -1.68 19.23
CA THR A 222 -23.00 -0.23 18.94
C THR A 222 -21.61 0.32 18.65
N SER A 223 -20.56 -0.47 18.87
CA SER A 223 -19.20 -0.09 18.47
C SER A 223 -19.13 0.01 16.94
N PRO A 224 -18.25 0.88 16.38
CA PRO A 224 -18.03 0.94 14.95
C PRO A 224 -17.71 -0.45 14.39
N ASP A 225 -18.26 -0.78 13.21
CA ASP A 225 -17.95 -2.06 12.54
C ASP A 225 -16.47 -2.17 12.22
N LEU A 226 -15.87 -1.03 11.87
CA LEU A 226 -14.43 -0.89 11.71
C LEU A 226 -13.91 0.20 12.67
N LEU A 227 -13.21 -0.22 13.73
CA LEU A 227 -12.70 0.67 14.76
C LEU A 227 -11.41 1.36 14.28
N PRO A 228 -11.39 2.70 14.20
CA PRO A 228 -10.22 3.43 13.74
C PRO A 228 -9.09 3.44 14.79
N GLY A 229 -7.87 3.67 14.30
CA GLY A 229 -6.66 3.82 15.14
C GLY A 229 -5.78 2.59 15.19
N ASN A 230 -4.80 2.61 16.11
CA ASN A 230 -3.70 1.64 16.17
C ASN A 230 -3.58 0.90 17.51
N THR A 231 -4.56 1.05 18.40
CA THR A 231 -4.46 0.54 19.79
C THR A 231 -4.80 -0.94 19.91
N TYR A 232 -5.87 -1.35 19.24
CA TYR A 232 -6.40 -2.71 19.30
C TYR A 232 -6.04 -3.46 18.02
N TRP A 233 -6.12 -4.79 18.05
CA TRP A 233 -5.94 -5.69 16.91
C TRP A 233 -6.89 -6.88 17.07
N TYR A 234 -8.05 -6.83 16.42
CA TYR A 234 -9.08 -7.86 16.54
C TYR A 234 -10.02 -7.93 15.33
N SER A 235 -10.70 -9.07 15.21
CA SER A 235 -11.82 -9.32 14.31
C SER A 235 -12.76 -10.30 14.99
N VAL A 236 -13.99 -9.89 15.28
CA VAL A 236 -14.95 -10.67 16.07
C VAL A 236 -16.34 -10.61 15.48
N PHE A 237 -17.07 -11.70 15.66
CA PHE A 237 -18.51 -11.76 15.44
C PHE A 237 -19.25 -11.64 16.76
N MET A 238 -20.36 -10.91 16.78
CA MET A 238 -21.20 -10.79 17.95
C MET A 238 -22.68 -10.60 17.56
N PRO A 239 -23.63 -10.92 18.45
CA PRO A 239 -25.05 -10.68 18.18
C PRO A 239 -25.34 -9.18 17.98
N ASN A 240 -26.28 -8.86 17.08
CA ASN A 240 -26.84 -7.53 16.97
C ASN A 240 -27.74 -7.19 18.17
N ALA A 241 -28.30 -5.98 18.20
CA ALA A 241 -29.17 -5.49 19.28
C ALA A 241 -30.30 -6.45 19.68
N ASN A 242 -30.89 -7.14 18.69
CA ASN A 242 -32.06 -8.00 18.89
C ASN A 242 -31.69 -9.49 18.99
N GLY A 243 -30.39 -9.83 18.96
CA GLY A 243 -29.89 -11.22 19.03
C GLY A 243 -30.19 -12.10 17.82
N ASN A 244 -30.88 -11.59 16.80
CA ASN A 244 -31.37 -12.38 15.66
C ASN A 244 -30.39 -12.42 14.48
N ARG A 245 -29.34 -11.61 14.50
CA ARG A 245 -28.29 -11.55 13.47
C ARG A 245 -26.93 -11.43 14.13
N VAL A 246 -25.90 -11.83 13.40
CA VAL A 246 -24.51 -11.65 13.80
C VAL A 246 -23.95 -10.45 13.04
N VAL A 247 -23.32 -9.54 13.76
CA VAL A 247 -22.55 -8.42 13.20
C VAL A 247 -21.06 -8.69 13.32
N HIS A 248 -20.30 -8.20 12.36
CA HIS A 248 -18.85 -8.30 12.34
C HIS A 248 -18.22 -6.99 12.80
N LYS A 249 -17.25 -7.08 13.72
CA LYS A 249 -16.48 -5.94 14.21
C LYS A 249 -14.99 -6.22 14.03
N ALA A 250 -14.24 -5.27 13.49
CA ALA A 250 -12.78 -5.35 13.36
C ALA A 250 -12.11 -4.02 13.68
N SER A 251 -10.79 -4.03 13.92
CA SER A 251 -9.98 -2.81 14.02
C SER A 251 -9.26 -2.50 12.71
N HIS A 252 -8.91 -1.23 12.44
CA HIS A 252 -8.07 -0.89 11.28
C HIS A 252 -6.77 -1.69 11.26
N THR A 253 -6.14 -1.93 12.40
CA THR A 253 -4.92 -2.75 12.49
C THR A 253 -5.11 -4.20 12.01
N TRP A 254 -6.35 -4.72 11.97
CA TRP A 254 -6.63 -6.08 11.49
C TRP A 254 -6.82 -6.12 9.98
N THR A 255 -7.38 -5.07 9.37
CA THR A 255 -7.82 -5.07 7.97
C THR A 255 -7.08 -4.08 7.07
N VAL A 256 -6.44 -3.05 7.63
CA VAL A 256 -5.75 -1.98 6.92
C VAL A 256 -4.23 -2.15 7.04
N VAL A 257 -3.56 -2.26 5.90
CA VAL A 257 -2.13 -2.57 5.77
C VAL A 257 -1.21 -1.64 6.60
N GLU A 258 -1.45 -0.33 6.57
CA GLU A 258 -0.62 0.65 7.28
C GLU A 258 -0.84 0.59 8.80
N ASN A 259 -2.08 0.36 9.23
CA ASN A 259 -2.40 0.20 10.65
C ASN A 259 -1.88 -1.12 11.19
N PHE A 260 -1.92 -2.20 10.40
CA PHE A 260 -1.29 -3.49 10.74
C PHE A 260 0.20 -3.30 10.94
N TYR A 261 0.87 -2.61 10.02
CA TYR A 261 2.28 -2.28 10.17
C TYR A 261 2.55 -1.48 11.46
N THR A 262 1.79 -0.41 11.69
CA THR A 262 2.00 0.45 12.86
C THR A 262 1.82 -0.33 14.16
N TYR A 263 0.84 -1.24 14.22
CA TYR A 263 0.63 -2.09 15.38
C TYR A 263 1.76 -3.10 15.57
N TRP A 264 2.17 -3.80 14.51
CA TRP A 264 3.12 -4.91 14.64
C TRP A 264 4.57 -4.49 14.65
N SER A 265 4.95 -3.38 14.00
CA SER A 265 6.33 -2.89 14.00
C SER A 265 6.83 -2.47 15.38
N SER A 266 5.93 -2.08 16.31
CA SER A 266 6.32 -1.87 17.71
C SER A 266 6.39 -3.16 18.55
N ARG A 267 6.13 -4.33 17.95
CA ARG A 267 6.03 -5.63 18.62
C ARG A 267 6.91 -6.70 17.99
N VAL A 268 7.30 -6.58 16.72
CA VAL A 268 8.17 -7.55 16.05
C VAL A 268 9.29 -6.80 15.31
N PRO A 269 10.50 -7.37 15.22
CA PRO A 269 11.56 -6.79 14.41
C PRO A 269 11.12 -6.59 12.96
N THR A 270 11.62 -5.54 12.32
CA THR A 270 11.37 -5.27 10.91
C THR A 270 12.67 -5.26 10.11
N TYR A 271 12.58 -5.67 8.84
CA TYR A 271 13.68 -5.63 7.90
C TYR A 271 13.20 -5.14 6.54
N GLU A 272 13.96 -4.26 5.90
CA GLU A 272 13.59 -3.67 4.62
C GLU A 272 14.62 -4.01 3.53
N THR A 273 14.14 -4.34 2.33
CA THR A 273 15.01 -4.69 1.20
C THR A 273 14.36 -4.45 -0.15
N TYR A 274 15.18 -4.17 -1.16
CA TYR A 274 14.77 -4.19 -2.57
C TYR A 274 15.06 -5.54 -3.25
N SER A 275 15.87 -6.37 -2.59
CA SER A 275 16.34 -7.63 -3.15
C SER A 275 15.42 -8.78 -2.73
N PRO A 276 14.78 -9.48 -3.69
CA PRO A 276 14.11 -10.75 -3.42
C PRO A 276 15.06 -11.75 -2.76
N LYS A 277 16.34 -11.78 -3.18
CA LYS A 277 17.36 -12.66 -2.60
C LYS A 277 17.58 -12.41 -1.11
N ALA A 278 17.50 -11.16 -0.66
CA ALA A 278 17.64 -10.84 0.76
C ALA A 278 16.48 -11.38 1.62
N LEU A 279 15.31 -11.70 1.03
CA LEU A 279 14.23 -12.39 1.75
C LEU A 279 14.68 -13.77 2.24
N GLU A 280 15.51 -14.48 1.47
CA GLU A 280 16.03 -15.78 1.88
C GLU A 280 16.86 -15.70 3.17
N GLY A 281 17.54 -14.59 3.45
CA GLY A 281 18.29 -14.40 4.70
C GLY A 281 17.46 -13.84 5.85
N ASN A 282 16.40 -13.10 5.54
CA ASN A 282 15.74 -12.23 6.52
C ASN A 282 14.29 -12.57 6.83
N ALA A 283 13.62 -13.38 6.01
CA ALA A 283 12.27 -13.87 6.28
C ALA A 283 12.27 -15.39 6.51
N ASN A 284 11.41 -15.84 7.41
CA ASN A 284 11.12 -17.23 7.68
C ASN A 284 9.66 -17.56 7.33
N VAL A 285 9.37 -18.86 7.23
CA VAL A 285 7.99 -19.35 7.08
C VAL A 285 7.15 -18.85 8.25
N GLY A 286 6.03 -18.18 7.94
CA GLY A 286 5.16 -17.54 8.91
C GLY A 286 5.47 -16.06 9.19
N ASP A 287 6.53 -15.49 8.62
CA ASP A 287 6.71 -14.04 8.63
C ASP A 287 5.78 -13.35 7.62
N VAL A 288 5.53 -12.07 7.85
CA VAL A 288 4.68 -11.25 6.97
C VAL A 288 5.56 -10.33 6.13
N ILE A 289 5.22 -10.21 4.86
CA ILE A 289 5.82 -9.23 3.95
C ILE A 289 4.76 -8.20 3.58
N GLN A 290 5.18 -6.94 3.50
CA GLN A 290 4.38 -5.86 2.94
C GLN A 290 5.14 -5.15 1.82
N TYR A 291 4.41 -4.71 0.80
CA TYR A 291 4.93 -3.81 -0.22
C TYR A 291 4.83 -2.37 0.28
N ARG A 292 5.91 -1.60 0.06
CA ARG A 292 6.07 -0.22 0.52
C ARG A 292 6.49 0.68 -0.65
N SER A 293 5.81 1.81 -0.80
CA SER A 293 6.19 2.85 -1.75
C SER A 293 7.49 3.54 -1.30
N ASP A 294 8.46 3.68 -2.21
CA ASP A 294 9.67 4.47 -1.95
C ASP A 294 9.41 5.97 -1.88
N VAL A 295 8.38 6.42 -2.59
CA VAL A 295 8.03 7.84 -2.71
C VAL A 295 7.40 8.35 -1.42
N THR A 296 6.44 7.60 -0.87
CA THR A 296 5.64 8.04 0.29
C THR A 296 5.91 7.22 1.56
N GLY A 297 6.58 6.07 1.46
CA GLY A 297 6.71 5.13 2.58
C GLY A 297 5.44 4.35 2.91
N ARG A 298 4.32 4.62 2.22
CA ARG A 298 3.05 3.93 2.45
C ARG A 298 3.14 2.45 2.09
N LYS A 299 2.58 1.61 2.95
CA LYS A 299 2.41 0.19 2.67
C LYS A 299 1.04 0.02 2.03
N TRP A 300 0.96 -0.86 1.06
CA TRP A 300 -0.25 -0.97 0.24
C TRP A 300 -0.73 -2.41 0.04
N HIS A 301 0.08 -3.42 0.41
CA HIS A 301 -0.33 -4.83 0.36
C HIS A 301 0.39 -5.68 1.41
N SER A 302 -0.27 -6.76 1.85
CA SER A 302 0.26 -7.73 2.84
C SER A 302 0.18 -9.15 2.29
N LEU A 303 1.23 -9.95 2.54
CA LEU A 303 1.32 -11.35 2.14
C LEU A 303 2.07 -12.20 3.18
N MET A 304 1.77 -13.51 3.21
CA MET A 304 2.33 -14.45 4.18
C MET A 304 3.40 -15.33 3.52
N VAL A 305 4.55 -15.49 4.17
CA VAL A 305 5.58 -16.46 3.75
C VAL A 305 5.12 -17.86 4.12
N THR A 306 4.89 -18.72 3.13
CA THR A 306 4.31 -20.05 3.37
C THR A 306 5.28 -21.19 3.18
N LYS A 307 6.27 -21.06 2.30
CA LYS A 307 7.35 -22.04 2.15
C LYS A 307 8.67 -21.35 1.82
N LYS A 308 9.75 -21.97 2.27
CA LYS A 308 11.12 -21.51 2.00
C LYS A 308 12.01 -22.75 1.87
N SER A 309 12.77 -22.80 0.79
CA SER A 309 13.82 -23.79 0.54
C SER A 309 14.93 -23.13 -0.27
N PRO A 310 16.13 -23.73 -0.38
CA PRO A 310 17.20 -23.15 -1.19
C PRO A 310 16.72 -22.87 -2.63
N GLY A 311 16.73 -21.59 -3.03
CA GLY A 311 16.29 -21.15 -4.36
C GLY A 311 14.78 -21.07 -4.58
N SER A 312 13.95 -21.27 -3.54
CA SER A 312 12.48 -21.14 -3.63
C SER A 312 11.94 -20.44 -2.39
N PHE A 313 11.17 -19.38 -2.63
CA PHE A 313 10.59 -18.54 -1.59
C PHE A 313 9.14 -18.25 -1.97
N GLN A 314 8.23 -18.95 -1.31
CA GLN A 314 6.83 -18.99 -1.72
C GLN A 314 5.93 -18.30 -0.71
N ILE A 315 4.91 -17.64 -1.25
CA ILE A 315 3.97 -16.84 -0.48
C ILE A 315 2.54 -17.27 -0.76
N SER A 316 1.65 -16.93 0.16
CA SER A 316 0.20 -16.96 -0.09
C SER A 316 -0.40 -15.58 0.18
N GLN A 317 -1.41 -15.21 -0.60
CA GLN A 317 -2.13 -13.94 -0.49
C GLN A 317 -3.51 -14.04 -1.14
N HIS A 318 -4.43 -13.16 -0.75
CA HIS A 318 -5.78 -13.11 -1.33
C HIS A 318 -5.91 -12.22 -2.57
N THR A 319 -4.88 -11.46 -2.94
CA THR A 319 -4.83 -10.84 -4.27
C THR A 319 -4.53 -11.92 -5.30
N SER A 320 -5.49 -12.19 -6.18
CA SER A 320 -5.49 -13.31 -7.14
C SER A 320 -5.44 -14.69 -6.48
N ASP A 321 -5.77 -14.79 -5.19
CA ASP A 321 -5.84 -16.03 -4.41
C ASP A 321 -4.59 -16.93 -4.55
N ARG A 322 -3.39 -16.34 -4.45
CA ARG A 322 -2.12 -17.07 -4.67
C ARG A 322 -1.84 -18.06 -3.55
N LYS A 323 -1.39 -19.28 -3.89
CA LYS A 323 -1.16 -20.37 -2.95
C LYS A 323 0.22 -20.99 -3.20
N ASN A 324 1.18 -20.66 -2.32
CA ASN A 324 2.58 -21.04 -2.49
C ASN A 324 3.16 -20.60 -3.85
N ASP A 325 2.79 -19.40 -4.30
CA ASP A 325 3.37 -18.83 -5.51
C ASP A 325 4.78 -18.33 -5.19
N GLU A 326 5.73 -18.52 -6.12
CA GLU A 326 7.09 -18.00 -5.97
C GLU A 326 7.08 -16.48 -5.96
N ILE A 327 7.63 -15.87 -4.91
CA ILE A 327 7.79 -14.41 -4.88
C ILE A 327 8.77 -13.95 -5.96
N GLY A 328 9.77 -14.77 -6.29
CA GLY A 328 10.69 -14.52 -7.40
C GLY A 328 9.92 -14.38 -8.72
N TYR A 329 8.96 -15.26 -9.02
CA TYR A 329 8.12 -15.09 -10.22
C TYR A 329 7.26 -13.81 -10.19
N ILE A 330 6.79 -13.39 -9.01
CA ILE A 330 6.05 -12.13 -8.83
C ILE A 330 6.97 -10.91 -9.05
N LEU A 331 8.27 -11.03 -8.74
CA LEU A 331 9.23 -9.93 -8.76
C LEU A 331 10.19 -9.94 -9.98
N ASP A 332 10.41 -11.08 -10.64
CA ASP A 332 11.43 -11.31 -11.68
C ASP A 332 10.85 -11.41 -13.10
N SER A 333 9.52 -11.54 -13.28
CA SER A 333 8.90 -11.52 -14.62
C SER A 333 8.84 -10.11 -15.25
N ASP A 334 9.40 -9.10 -14.59
CA ASP A 334 9.44 -7.72 -15.09
C ASP A 334 10.75 -7.00 -14.65
N PRO A 335 11.61 -6.54 -15.58
CA PRO A 335 12.79 -5.71 -15.28
C PRO A 335 12.51 -4.41 -14.50
N LYS A 336 11.25 -4.08 -14.20
CA LYS A 336 10.82 -2.84 -13.56
C LYS A 336 10.32 -2.95 -12.11
N VAL A 337 10.50 -4.07 -11.41
CA VAL A 337 10.19 -4.19 -9.95
C VAL A 337 11.14 -3.36 -9.03
N LYS A 338 11.84 -2.36 -9.58
CA LYS A 338 12.89 -1.58 -8.91
C LYS A 338 12.44 -0.55 -7.88
N GLU A 339 11.15 -0.24 -7.74
CA GLU A 339 10.73 0.95 -6.95
C GLU A 339 9.79 0.66 -5.77
N SER A 340 9.48 -0.61 -5.51
CA SER A 340 8.77 -1.02 -4.30
C SER A 340 9.72 -1.72 -3.36
N LYS A 341 9.82 -1.20 -2.13
CA LYS A 341 10.59 -1.83 -1.06
C LYS A 341 9.76 -2.95 -0.44
N LEU A 342 10.40 -4.09 -0.19
CA LEU A 342 9.84 -5.18 0.59
C LEU A 342 10.12 -4.91 2.07
N LEU A 343 9.07 -4.97 2.88
CA LEU A 343 9.13 -4.79 4.32
C LEU A 343 8.71 -6.09 5.01
N ILE A 344 9.62 -6.66 5.78
CA ILE A 344 9.43 -7.92 6.49
C ILE A 344 9.09 -7.60 7.95
N LEU A 345 7.97 -8.13 8.45
CA LEU A 345 7.61 -8.18 9.86
C LEU A 345 7.99 -9.58 10.39
N GLN A 346 9.03 -9.66 11.22
CA GLN A 346 9.68 -10.90 11.63
C GLN A 346 8.99 -11.53 12.86
N PHE A 347 7.75 -11.98 12.71
CA PHE A 347 6.97 -12.63 13.77
C PHE A 347 7.66 -13.85 14.38
N THR A 348 8.44 -14.59 13.58
CA THR A 348 9.21 -15.76 14.04
C THR A 348 10.43 -15.43 14.90
N ARG A 349 10.77 -14.14 15.03
CA ARG A 349 11.89 -13.65 15.84
C ARG A 349 11.44 -12.84 17.07
N SER A 350 10.15 -12.93 17.43
CA SER A 350 9.48 -12.12 18.46
C SER A 350 9.09 -12.87 19.72
#